data_AF-A0AAV8WC30-F1
#
_entry.id   AF-A0AAV8WC30-F1
#
_cell.length_a   1.000
_cell.length_b   1.000
_cell.length_c   1.000
_cell.angle_alpha   90.00
_cell.angle_beta   90.00
_cell.angle_gamma   90.00
#
_symmetry.space_group_name_H-M   'P 1'
#
loop_
_entity.id
_entity.type
_entity.pdbx_description
1 polymer ?
#
loop_
_entity_poly.entity_id
_entity_poly.type
_entity_poly.pdbx_seq_one_letter_code
_entity_poly.pdbx_strand_id
1 'polypeptide(L)'
;MAVNVYSTNVTTENLSRHDMLAWVNECLQSNFGKIEELCTGAAYCQFMDMLFPGSVQLKRVKFKTNLEHEYIQNFKILQASFKKMSVDKIIPVDKLIKARFQDNFEFLQWFKKFFDANYDGRDYDALDARGGITIGSAANNNSHGGGLNSHHATQKPQIQTRQAVQCSLIVPIDKLVKGRFQDNFEFLQWFKKFFDANYRGTEYDALGARGGEGMGAGGANAPKGNSLMGRKPVAAQPPSLAKTKPIGRAMPKVNPIRPTASKPLQNRMAGDNGKIEELSNQISECKITIEGLEKERDFYFGKLRDIEVMCQECEDGNPIIQKILDVLYATEEGFAPPDEIEGGVGDEDEY
;
A
#
# COMPACT_ATOMS: atom_id res chain seq x y z
N MET A 1 19.72 23.72 2.18
CA MET A 1 19.68 22.99 0.88
C MET A 1 19.00 21.66 1.13
N ALA A 2 18.34 21.08 0.13
CA ALA A 2 17.72 19.77 0.26
C ALA A 2 18.75 18.65 0.14
N VAL A 3 18.49 17.53 0.81
CA VAL A 3 19.18 16.26 0.60
C VAL A 3 18.58 15.59 -0.64
N ASN A 4 19.40 15.39 -1.67
CA ASN A 4 18.97 14.70 -2.89
C ASN A 4 18.89 13.18 -2.65
N VAL A 5 17.92 12.55 -3.31
CA VAL A 5 17.77 11.09 -3.31
C VAL A 5 17.75 10.56 -4.74
N TYR A 6 18.39 9.42 -4.94
CA TYR A 6 18.48 8.73 -6.23
C TYR A 6 17.84 7.36 -6.08
N SER A 7 17.16 6.91 -7.14
CA SER A 7 16.66 5.54 -7.20
C SER A 7 17.87 4.61 -7.34
N THR A 8 18.30 3.99 -6.25
CA THR A 8 19.21 2.84 -6.28
C THR A 8 18.38 1.58 -6.09
N ASN A 9 18.78 0.46 -6.71
CA ASN A 9 18.09 -0.83 -6.62
C ASN A 9 18.21 -1.48 -5.22
N VAL A 10 18.53 -0.71 -4.19
CA VAL A 10 18.63 -1.17 -2.80
C VAL A 10 17.23 -1.09 -2.17
N THR A 11 16.84 -2.21 -1.57
CA THR A 11 15.51 -2.63 -1.11
C THR A 11 14.89 -1.77 0.02
N THR A 12 14.71 -0.47 -0.17
CA THR A 12 13.74 0.30 0.64
C THR A 12 12.33 -0.06 0.18
N GLU A 13 11.50 -0.53 1.12
CA GLU A 13 10.12 -0.98 0.92
C GLU A 13 9.33 -0.05 -0.01
N ASN A 14 8.93 -0.56 -1.18
CA ASN A 14 8.08 0.17 -2.11
C ASN A 14 6.65 0.19 -1.53
N LEU A 15 6.16 1.38 -1.17
CA LEU A 15 4.78 1.54 -0.69
C LEU A 15 3.79 1.18 -1.79
N SER A 16 2.71 0.50 -1.40
CA SER A 16 1.61 0.20 -2.30
C SER A 16 0.91 1.50 -2.74
N ARG A 17 0.17 1.43 -3.84
CA ARG A 17 -0.69 2.53 -4.31
C ARG A 17 -1.60 3.08 -3.22
N HIS A 18 -2.21 2.20 -2.42
CA HIS A 18 -3.15 2.57 -1.37
C HIS A 18 -2.44 3.28 -0.22
N ASP A 19 -1.29 2.77 0.22
CA ASP A 19 -0.53 3.38 1.32
C ASP A 19 0.04 4.73 0.90
N MET A 20 0.46 4.86 -0.36
CA MET A 20 0.94 6.13 -0.89
C MET A 20 -0.17 7.20 -0.92
N LEU A 21 -1.39 6.84 -1.33
CA LEU A 21 -2.54 7.75 -1.28
C LEU A 21 -2.95 8.08 0.16
N ALA A 22 -2.94 7.09 1.06
CA ALA A 22 -3.22 7.31 2.47
C ALA A 22 -2.22 8.32 3.07
N TRP A 23 -0.92 8.12 2.83
CA TRP A 23 0.13 9.05 3.26
C TRP A 23 -0.11 10.48 2.76
N VAL A 24 -0.42 10.66 1.47
CA VAL A 24 -0.70 11.99 0.93
C VAL A 24 -1.94 12.61 1.59
N ASN A 25 -3.01 11.84 1.71
CA ASN A 25 -4.27 12.31 2.28
C ASN A 25 -4.15 12.69 3.76
N GLU A 26 -3.38 11.94 4.53
CA GLU A 26 -3.10 12.22 5.93
C GLU A 26 -2.23 13.48 6.09
N CYS A 27 -1.13 13.59 5.35
CA CYS A 27 -0.22 14.74 5.44
C CYS A 27 -0.86 16.05 4.99
N LEU A 28 -1.67 16.00 3.93
CA LEU A 28 -2.24 17.20 3.31
C LEU A 28 -3.71 17.43 3.67
N GLN A 29 -4.32 16.60 4.51
CA GLN A 29 -5.76 16.66 4.81
C GLN A 29 -6.59 16.75 3.51
N SER A 30 -6.32 15.82 2.61
CA SER A 30 -6.93 15.72 1.28
C SER A 30 -7.77 14.46 1.12
N ASN A 31 -8.43 14.31 -0.04
CA ASN A 31 -9.27 13.15 -0.34
C ASN A 31 -9.06 12.66 -1.78
N PHE A 32 -7.81 12.38 -2.14
CA PHE A 32 -7.45 11.77 -3.42
C PHE A 32 -7.88 10.30 -3.44
N GLY A 33 -8.60 9.89 -4.47
CA GLY A 33 -8.99 8.49 -4.71
C GLY A 33 -8.08 7.78 -5.71
N LYS A 34 -7.37 8.55 -6.54
CA LYS A 34 -6.49 8.05 -7.60
C LYS A 34 -5.16 8.81 -7.60
N ILE A 35 -4.07 8.12 -7.91
CA ILE A 35 -2.72 8.71 -7.94
C ILE A 35 -2.60 9.75 -9.06
N GLU A 36 -3.32 9.52 -10.15
CA GLU A 36 -3.43 10.39 -11.32
C GLU A 36 -3.92 11.79 -10.93
N GLU A 37 -4.64 11.96 -9.83
CA GLU A 37 -5.10 13.28 -9.36
C GLU A 37 -3.95 14.18 -8.89
N LEU A 38 -2.77 13.62 -8.63
CA LEU A 38 -1.56 14.37 -8.32
C LEU A 38 -0.96 15.06 -9.55
N CYS A 39 -1.47 14.79 -10.75
CA CYS A 39 -1.11 15.49 -11.99
C CYS A 39 -1.35 17.00 -11.94
N THR A 40 -2.16 17.48 -11.00
CA THR A 40 -2.40 18.91 -10.79
C THR A 40 -1.15 19.66 -10.32
N GLY A 41 -0.16 18.96 -9.75
CA GLY A 41 1.07 19.54 -9.21
C GLY A 41 0.91 20.28 -7.87
N ALA A 42 -0.33 20.51 -7.41
CA ALA A 42 -0.61 21.29 -6.21
C ALA A 42 -0.13 20.60 -4.93
N ALA A 43 -0.28 19.28 -4.83
CA ALA A 43 0.13 18.50 -3.67
C ALA A 43 1.64 18.60 -3.44
N TYR A 44 2.42 18.45 -4.51
CA TYR A 44 3.88 18.57 -4.47
C TYR A 44 4.34 19.99 -4.08
N CYS A 45 3.65 21.03 -4.56
CA CYS A 45 3.92 22.40 -4.12
C CYS A 45 3.70 22.54 -2.61
N GLN A 46 2.64 21.95 -2.08
CA GLN A 46 2.35 22.03 -0.65
C GLN A 46 3.34 21.21 0.20
N PHE A 47 3.73 20.02 -0.26
CA PHE A 47 4.78 19.26 0.40
C PHE A 47 6.11 20.01 0.44
N MET A 48 6.47 20.73 -0.64
CA MET A 48 7.69 21.54 -0.65
C MET A 48 7.62 22.70 0.35
N ASP A 49 6.45 23.32 0.54
CA ASP A 49 6.26 24.32 1.59
C ASP A 49 6.38 23.72 3.00
N MET A 50 5.85 22.51 3.20
CA MET A 50 5.99 21.75 4.44
C MET A 50 7.45 21.41 4.76
N LEU A 51 8.21 20.92 3.78
CA LEU A 51 9.64 20.58 3.94
C LEU A 51 10.50 21.83 4.11
N PHE A 52 10.25 22.86 3.30
CA PHE A 52 11.09 24.05 3.21
C PHE A 52 10.24 25.33 3.17
N PRO A 53 9.75 25.83 4.31
CA PRO A 53 8.91 27.02 4.35
C PRO A 53 9.52 28.22 3.61
N GLY A 54 8.71 28.86 2.78
CA GLY A 54 9.14 29.98 1.94
C GLY A 54 9.92 29.58 0.67
N SER A 55 10.08 28.29 0.37
CA SER A 55 10.59 27.85 -0.94
C SER A 55 9.54 27.94 -2.05
N VAL A 56 8.26 27.88 -1.68
CA VAL A 56 7.10 27.87 -2.59
C VAL A 56 6.26 29.14 -2.43
N GLN A 57 5.77 29.69 -3.55
CA GLN A 57 4.77 30.77 -3.53
C GLN A 57 3.36 30.20 -3.45
N LEU A 58 2.94 29.67 -2.30
CA LEU A 58 1.66 28.95 -2.14
C LEU A 58 0.44 29.74 -2.63
N LYS A 59 0.41 31.07 -2.46
CA LYS A 59 -0.68 31.94 -2.93
C LYS A 59 -0.92 31.88 -4.45
N ARG A 60 0.08 31.43 -5.23
CA ARG A 60 -0.02 31.29 -6.68
C ARG A 60 -0.42 29.89 -7.12
N VAL A 61 -0.40 28.92 -6.21
CA VAL A 61 -0.75 27.52 -6.48
C VAL A 61 -2.26 27.40 -6.66
N LYS A 62 -2.68 26.71 -7.72
CA LYS A 62 -4.08 26.39 -7.99
C LYS A 62 -4.41 25.06 -7.32
N PHE A 63 -4.98 25.09 -6.11
CA PHE A 63 -5.30 23.89 -5.34
C PHE A 63 -6.52 23.11 -5.85
N LYS A 64 -7.46 23.81 -6.49
CA LYS A 64 -8.67 23.24 -7.06
C LYS A 64 -8.83 23.67 -8.51
N THR A 65 -8.50 22.77 -9.43
CA THR A 65 -8.50 23.03 -10.87
C THR A 65 -8.72 21.75 -11.66
N ASN A 66 -9.23 21.89 -12.88
CA ASN A 66 -9.34 20.84 -13.90
C ASN A 66 -8.69 21.25 -15.24
N LEU A 67 -7.89 22.32 -15.25
CA LEU A 67 -7.34 22.91 -16.48
C LEU A 67 -5.85 22.58 -16.61
N GLU A 68 -5.47 21.90 -17.70
CA GLU A 68 -4.08 21.45 -17.92
C GLU A 68 -3.07 22.61 -17.87
N HIS A 69 -3.43 23.79 -18.40
CA HIS A 69 -2.55 24.96 -18.34
C HIS A 69 -2.31 25.48 -16.90
N GLU A 70 -3.24 25.25 -15.97
CA GLU A 70 -3.05 25.55 -14.55
C GLU A 70 -2.15 24.50 -13.87
N TYR A 71 -2.20 23.24 -14.31
CA TYR A 71 -1.28 22.20 -13.81
C TYR A 71 0.17 22.54 -14.18
N ILE A 72 0.39 22.99 -15.42
CA ILE A 72 1.69 23.47 -15.89
C ILE A 72 2.18 24.65 -15.03
N GLN A 73 1.29 25.57 -14.65
CA GLN A 73 1.64 26.69 -13.76
C GLN A 73 2.09 26.19 -12.37
N ASN A 74 1.36 25.23 -11.78
CA ASN A 74 1.75 24.61 -10.52
C ASN A 74 3.13 23.93 -10.63
N PHE A 75 3.37 23.15 -11.68
CA PHE A 75 4.68 22.51 -11.89
C PHE A 75 5.82 23.51 -12.11
N LYS A 76 5.58 24.66 -12.74
CA LYS A 76 6.58 25.74 -12.82
C LYS A 76 6.93 26.32 -11.45
N ILE A 77 5.94 26.45 -10.55
CA ILE A 77 6.17 26.86 -9.16
C ILE A 77 7.01 25.79 -8.44
N LEU A 78 6.70 24.51 -8.63
CA LEU A 78 7.46 23.40 -8.06
C LEU A 78 8.92 23.37 -8.54
N GLN A 79 9.15 23.52 -9.86
CA GLN A 79 10.49 23.60 -10.45
C GLN A 79 11.29 24.78 -9.88
N ALA A 80 10.66 25.94 -9.70
CA ALA A 80 11.32 27.09 -9.07
C ALA A 80 11.74 26.78 -7.62
N SER A 81 10.91 26.06 -6.86
CA SER A 81 11.26 25.59 -5.52
C SER A 81 12.40 24.57 -5.53
N PHE A 82 12.40 23.61 -6.46
CA PHE A 82 13.48 22.62 -6.62
C PHE A 82 14.81 23.32 -6.91
N LYS A 83 14.82 24.29 -7.84
CA LYS A 83 16.00 25.10 -8.14
C LYS A 83 16.48 25.89 -6.92
N LYS A 84 15.58 26.49 -6.14
CA LYS A 84 15.92 27.26 -4.93
C LYS A 84 16.54 26.37 -3.84
N MET A 85 16.11 25.11 -3.74
CA MET A 85 16.58 24.16 -2.74
C MET A 85 17.71 23.25 -3.25
N SER A 86 18.19 23.44 -4.48
CA SER A 86 19.22 22.63 -5.14
C SER A 86 18.85 21.15 -5.26
N VAL A 87 17.60 20.89 -5.66
CA VAL A 87 17.11 19.53 -5.96
C VAL A 87 17.43 19.19 -7.42
N ASP A 88 18.18 18.10 -7.63
CA ASP A 88 18.70 17.72 -8.95
C ASP A 88 17.69 16.93 -9.80
N LYS A 89 16.62 16.43 -9.18
CA LYS A 89 15.60 15.65 -9.87
C LYS A 89 14.88 16.51 -10.91
N ILE A 90 14.95 16.04 -12.17
CA ILE A 90 14.15 16.60 -13.26
C ILE A 90 12.71 16.13 -13.11
N ILE A 91 11.77 17.08 -13.18
CA ILE A 91 10.33 16.83 -13.11
C ILE A 91 9.82 16.59 -14.55
N PRO A 92 9.28 15.41 -14.88
CA PRO A 92 8.76 15.11 -16.22
C PRO A 92 7.36 15.72 -16.41
N VAL A 93 7.27 17.05 -16.43
CA VAL A 93 6.01 17.80 -16.43
C VAL A 93 5.06 17.34 -17.53
N ASP A 94 5.54 17.20 -18.77
CA ASP A 94 4.72 16.82 -19.93
C ASP A 94 4.06 15.45 -19.79
N LYS A 95 4.67 14.54 -19.01
CA LYS A 95 4.11 13.21 -18.73
C LYS A 95 3.14 13.25 -17.57
N LEU A 96 3.49 13.97 -16.50
CA LEU A 96 2.69 14.05 -15.28
C LEU A 96 1.32 14.69 -15.54
N ILE A 97 1.28 15.82 -16.26
CA ILE A 97 0.04 16.56 -16.54
C ILE A 97 -0.96 15.77 -17.37
N LYS A 98 -0.52 14.70 -18.07
CA LYS A 98 -1.38 13.79 -18.83
C LYS A 98 -2.12 12.78 -17.96
N ALA A 99 -1.95 12.86 -16.64
CA ALA A 99 -2.64 12.03 -15.65
C ALA A 99 -2.46 10.53 -15.93
N ARG A 100 -1.29 10.13 -16.46
CA ARG A 100 -0.93 8.72 -16.65
C ARG A 100 -0.51 8.14 -15.30
N PHE A 101 -1.10 7.00 -14.92
CA PHE A 101 -0.83 6.35 -13.64
C PHE A 101 0.66 6.05 -13.43
N GLN A 102 1.31 5.43 -14.41
CA GLN A 102 2.71 5.02 -14.33
C GLN A 102 3.65 6.20 -14.04
N ASP A 103 3.56 7.27 -14.84
CA ASP A 103 4.40 8.45 -14.68
C ASP A 103 4.16 9.15 -13.33
N ASN A 104 2.89 9.28 -12.93
CA ASN A 104 2.53 9.91 -11.65
C ASN A 104 2.98 9.06 -10.45
N PHE A 105 2.87 7.74 -10.55
CA PHE A 105 3.26 6.85 -9.47
C PHE A 105 4.78 6.77 -9.31
N GLU A 106 5.53 6.67 -10.41
CA GLU A 106 7.00 6.69 -10.38
C GLU A 106 7.52 7.99 -9.75
N PHE A 107 6.96 9.14 -10.15
CA PHE A 107 7.36 10.42 -9.57
C PHE A 107 7.00 10.51 -8.08
N LEU A 108 5.81 10.03 -7.69
CA LEU A 108 5.37 10.00 -6.30
C LEU A 108 6.25 9.11 -5.41
N GLN A 109 6.65 7.94 -5.90
CA GLN A 109 7.58 7.04 -5.20
C GLN A 109 8.91 7.73 -4.92
N TRP A 110 9.49 8.37 -5.93
CA TRP A 110 10.70 9.16 -5.74
C TRP A 110 10.47 10.31 -4.75
N PHE A 111 9.34 11.02 -4.89
CA PHE A 111 9.01 12.16 -4.05
C PHE A 111 8.83 11.76 -2.59
N LYS A 112 8.27 10.57 -2.29
CA LYS A 112 8.18 10.04 -0.94
C LYS A 112 9.55 9.79 -0.33
N LYS A 113 10.47 9.15 -1.06
CA LYS A 113 11.86 8.97 -0.59
C LYS A 113 12.54 10.32 -0.34
N PHE A 114 12.29 11.29 -1.21
CA PHE A 114 12.81 12.65 -1.06
C PHE A 114 12.23 13.33 0.19
N PHE A 115 10.93 13.18 0.43
CA PHE A 115 10.26 13.72 1.61
C PHE A 115 10.84 13.11 2.89
N ASP A 116 10.96 11.79 2.96
CA ASP A 116 11.48 11.09 4.16
C ASP A 116 12.92 11.49 4.49
N ALA A 117 13.75 11.73 3.47
CA ALA A 117 15.13 12.17 3.65
C ALA A 117 15.27 13.63 4.13
N ASN A 118 14.21 14.43 4.00
CA ASN A 118 14.27 15.88 4.26
C ASN A 118 13.32 16.36 5.36
N TYR A 119 12.31 15.58 5.72
CA TYR A 119 11.33 15.98 6.72
C TYR A 119 11.91 15.86 8.12
N ASP A 120 11.80 16.93 8.89
CA ASP A 120 12.36 17.04 10.25
C ASP A 120 11.31 16.78 11.35
N GLY A 121 10.11 16.35 10.98
CA GLY A 121 9.03 16.02 11.91
C GLY A 121 8.25 17.22 12.44
N ARG A 122 8.42 18.41 11.85
CA ARG A 122 7.67 19.61 12.27
C ARG A 122 6.17 19.48 12.04
N ASP A 123 5.38 20.04 12.96
CA ASP A 123 3.94 20.14 12.77
C ASP A 123 3.62 21.06 11.57
N TYR A 124 2.61 20.67 10.78
CA TYR A 124 2.16 21.44 9.63
C TYR A 124 0.63 21.37 9.50
N ASP A 125 -0.03 22.53 9.50
CA ASP A 125 -1.47 22.63 9.24
C ASP A 125 -1.70 22.86 7.74
N ALA A 126 -1.97 21.77 7.03
CA ALA A 126 -2.13 21.81 5.58
C ALA A 126 -3.39 22.57 5.15
N LEU A 127 -4.47 22.53 5.93
CA LEU A 127 -5.70 23.23 5.59
C LEU A 127 -5.55 24.73 5.79
N ASP A 128 -4.93 25.17 6.89
CA ASP A 128 -4.64 26.58 7.16
C ASP A 128 -3.66 27.17 6.13
N ALA A 129 -2.61 26.43 5.76
CA ALA A 129 -1.66 26.85 4.73
C ALA A 129 -2.33 27.08 3.35
N ARG A 130 -3.44 26.40 3.07
CA ARG A 130 -4.28 26.62 1.88
C ARG A 130 -5.34 27.70 2.04
N GLY A 131 -5.47 28.31 3.22
CA GLY A 131 -6.54 29.25 3.54
C GLY A 131 -7.92 28.59 3.59
N GLY A 132 -8.00 27.34 4.02
CA GLY A 132 -9.24 26.56 4.10
C GLY A 132 -9.70 25.92 2.78
N ILE A 133 -8.94 26.09 1.69
CA ILE A 133 -9.29 25.52 0.38
C ILE A 133 -8.99 24.02 0.36
N THR A 134 -9.90 23.22 -0.17
CA THR A 134 -9.67 21.79 -0.45
C THR A 134 -8.77 21.60 -1.65
N ILE A 135 -7.87 20.61 -1.61
CA ILE A 135 -6.98 20.27 -2.72
C ILE A 135 -7.55 19.12 -3.56
N GLY A 136 -7.38 19.19 -4.89
CA GLY A 136 -7.73 18.11 -5.81
C GLY A 136 -8.39 18.58 -7.11
N SER A 137 -8.83 17.62 -7.92
CA SER A 137 -9.53 17.93 -9.18
C SER A 137 -10.91 18.52 -8.90
N ALA A 138 -11.27 19.59 -9.64
CA ALA A 138 -12.56 20.24 -9.49
C ALA A 138 -13.77 19.36 -9.88
N ALA A 139 -13.53 18.20 -10.50
CA ALA A 139 -14.56 17.29 -11.01
C ALA A 139 -15.39 16.57 -9.93
N ASN A 140 -14.99 16.60 -8.65
CA ASN A 140 -15.61 15.78 -7.60
C ASN A 140 -16.81 16.44 -6.87
N ASN A 141 -17.40 17.51 -7.42
CA ASN A 141 -18.60 18.12 -6.85
C ASN A 141 -19.87 17.47 -7.41
N ASN A 142 -20.26 16.30 -6.88
CA ASN A 142 -21.66 15.89 -6.86
C ASN A 142 -22.19 15.89 -5.42
N SER A 143 -22.30 17.09 -4.85
CA SER A 143 -23.12 17.37 -3.67
C SER A 143 -23.57 18.82 -3.73
N HIS A 144 -24.86 18.98 -4.01
CA HIS A 144 -25.70 20.16 -4.06
C HIS A 144 -25.33 21.33 -3.12
N GLY A 145 -25.44 22.56 -3.65
CA GLY A 145 -25.82 23.73 -2.86
C GLY A 145 -25.07 25.01 -3.19
N GLY A 146 -25.68 25.92 -3.96
CA GLY A 146 -25.12 27.21 -4.32
C GLY A 146 -25.44 28.33 -3.33
N GLY A 147 -24.67 29.42 -3.44
CA GLY A 147 -25.12 30.82 -3.34
C GLY A 147 -25.62 31.39 -1.99
N LEU A 148 -24.88 32.42 -1.56
CA LEU A 148 -25.34 33.69 -0.96
C LEU A 148 -25.43 33.84 0.58
N ASN A 149 -24.96 35.03 0.99
CA ASN A 149 -24.93 35.66 2.31
C ASN A 149 -26.22 35.53 3.14
N SER A 150 -26.09 35.37 4.47
CA SER A 150 -26.62 36.33 5.46
C SER A 150 -26.15 36.01 6.89
N HIS A 151 -26.21 37.04 7.73
CA HIS A 151 -25.74 37.14 9.11
C HIS A 151 -26.59 36.39 10.16
N HIS A 152 -25.91 36.06 11.26
CA HIS A 152 -26.36 36.01 12.67
C HIS A 152 -26.99 34.72 13.22
N ALA A 153 -26.27 34.03 14.12
CA ALA A 153 -26.62 33.91 15.54
C ALA A 153 -25.63 33.01 16.28
N THR A 154 -25.17 33.50 17.42
CA THR A 154 -24.29 32.85 18.41
C THR A 154 -24.78 31.47 18.87
N GLN A 155 -23.93 30.45 18.71
CA GLN A 155 -23.91 29.28 19.58
C GLN A 155 -22.47 29.03 20.05
N LYS A 156 -22.35 28.74 21.35
CA LYS A 156 -21.11 28.56 22.10
C LYS A 156 -20.20 27.50 21.45
N PRO A 157 -18.86 27.72 21.41
CA PRO A 157 -17.96 26.68 20.95
C PRO A 157 -17.87 25.58 22.02
N GLN A 158 -18.33 24.37 21.67
CA GLN A 158 -17.82 23.17 22.32
C GLN A 158 -16.33 23.06 21.95
N ILE A 159 -15.49 23.00 22.98
CA ILE A 159 -14.05 22.77 22.85
C ILE A 159 -13.88 21.36 22.30
N GLN A 160 -13.77 21.24 20.99
CA GLN A 160 -13.31 20.03 20.33
C GLN A 160 -11.78 20.12 20.33
N THR A 161 -11.17 19.29 21.16
CA THR A 161 -9.73 19.22 21.38
C THR A 161 -9.01 19.14 20.04
N ARG A 162 -8.20 20.16 19.74
CA ARG A 162 -7.29 20.20 18.60
C ARG A 162 -6.43 18.93 18.63
N GLN A 163 -6.68 18.01 17.71
CA GLN A 163 -5.71 16.95 17.44
C GLN A 163 -4.57 17.60 16.65
N ALA A 164 -3.43 17.72 17.31
CA ALA A 164 -2.16 17.97 16.66
C ALA A 164 -1.94 16.90 15.58
N VAL A 165 -1.57 17.33 14.38
CA VAL A 165 -1.18 16.44 13.28
C VAL A 165 0.18 15.86 13.62
N GLN A 166 0.20 14.85 14.47
CA GLN A 166 1.28 13.89 14.42
C GLN A 166 1.01 13.01 13.19
N CYS A 167 1.93 13.01 12.22
CA CYS A 167 2.10 11.88 11.30
C CYS A 167 2.59 10.66 12.10
N SER A 168 1.79 10.25 13.06
CA SER A 168 1.95 9.00 13.79
C SER A 168 1.44 7.90 12.88
N LEU A 169 2.26 6.87 12.65
CA LEU A 169 1.77 5.55 12.29
C LEU A 169 0.70 5.16 13.31
N ILE A 170 -0.57 5.44 12.97
CA ILE A 170 -1.70 5.00 13.77
C ILE A 170 -1.74 3.49 13.58
N VAL A 171 -1.49 2.75 14.66
CA VAL A 171 -1.69 1.30 14.67
C VAL A 171 -3.11 1.03 14.17
N PRO A 172 -3.32 0.30 13.05
CA PRO A 172 -4.63 0.16 12.44
C PRO A 172 -5.48 -0.88 13.19
N ILE A 173 -5.94 -0.51 14.39
CA ILE A 173 -6.65 -1.39 15.34
C ILE A 173 -7.84 -2.08 14.66
N ASP A 174 -8.62 -1.36 13.86
CA ASP A 174 -9.80 -1.89 13.16
C ASP A 174 -9.47 -3.01 12.16
N LYS A 175 -8.23 -3.05 11.65
CA LYS A 175 -7.74 -4.11 10.77
C LYS A 175 -7.23 -5.29 11.60
N LEU A 176 -6.48 -5.02 12.67
CA LEU A 176 -5.87 -6.05 13.51
C LEU A 176 -6.90 -6.88 14.29
N VAL A 177 -7.97 -6.23 14.77
CA VAL A 177 -9.05 -6.91 15.51
C VAL A 177 -9.80 -7.94 14.64
N LYS A 178 -9.74 -7.80 13.31
CA LYS A 178 -10.35 -8.76 12.37
C LYS A 178 -9.56 -10.06 12.25
N GLY A 179 -8.36 -10.14 12.84
CA GLY A 179 -7.57 -11.37 12.87
C GLY A 179 -7.08 -11.84 11.50
N ARG A 180 -7.05 -10.96 10.49
CA ARG A 180 -6.53 -11.32 9.16
C ARG A 180 -5.02 -11.49 9.23
N PHE A 181 -4.51 -12.57 8.64
CA PHE A 181 -3.09 -12.90 8.65
C PHE A 181 -2.24 -11.74 8.13
N GLN A 182 -2.58 -11.18 6.96
CA GLN A 182 -1.82 -10.13 6.32
C GLN A 182 -1.67 -8.89 7.23
N ASP A 183 -2.78 -8.37 7.76
CA ASP A 183 -2.78 -7.17 8.61
C ASP A 183 -1.97 -7.41 9.91
N ASN A 184 -2.14 -8.58 10.54
CA ASN A 184 -1.44 -8.91 11.79
C ASN A 184 0.06 -9.19 11.57
N PHE A 185 0.41 -9.79 10.44
CA PHE A 185 1.80 -10.11 10.10
C PHE A 185 2.60 -8.85 9.78
N GLU A 186 2.04 -7.94 8.97
CA GLU A 186 2.67 -6.65 8.66
C GLU A 186 2.88 -5.81 9.92
N PHE A 187 1.87 -5.74 10.79
CA PHE A 187 2.00 -5.04 12.07
C PHE A 187 3.07 -5.66 12.96
N LEU A 188 3.15 -6.99 13.03
CA LEU A 188 4.16 -7.68 13.82
C LEU A 188 5.58 -7.39 13.33
N GLN A 189 5.79 -7.33 12.01
CA GLN A 189 7.08 -6.97 11.40
C GLN A 189 7.48 -5.54 11.76
N TRP A 190 6.56 -4.58 11.66
CA TRP A 190 6.80 -3.21 12.09
C TRP A 190 7.07 -3.13 13.60
N PHE A 191 6.26 -3.79 14.42
CA PHE A 191 6.38 -3.77 15.88
C PHE A 191 7.70 -4.38 16.35
N LYS A 192 8.18 -5.44 15.69
CA LYS A 192 9.51 -6.02 15.97
C LYS A 192 10.63 -5.02 15.69
N LYS A 193 10.61 -4.35 14.53
CA LYS A 193 11.60 -3.32 14.19
C LYS A 193 11.56 -2.15 15.18
N PHE A 194 10.35 -1.69 15.55
CA PHE A 194 10.16 -0.66 16.58
C PHE A 194 10.71 -1.11 17.93
N PHE A 195 10.40 -2.34 18.37
CA PHE A 195 10.87 -2.89 19.63
C PHE A 195 12.40 -2.95 19.66
N ASP A 196 13.03 -3.48 18.60
CA ASP A 196 14.49 -3.59 18.53
C ASP A 196 15.21 -2.24 18.56
N ALA A 197 14.62 -1.23 17.92
CA ALA A 197 15.19 0.12 17.91
C ALA A 197 15.10 0.83 19.28
N ASN A 198 14.15 0.44 20.13
CA ASN A 198 13.83 1.15 21.37
C ASN A 198 14.15 0.36 22.65
N TYR A 199 14.32 -0.96 22.54
CA TYR A 199 14.58 -1.82 23.68
C TYR A 199 16.05 -1.73 24.11
N ARG A 200 16.27 -1.35 25.36
CA ARG A 200 17.61 -1.10 25.93
C ARG A 200 18.26 -2.34 26.56
N GLY A 201 17.70 -3.52 26.31
CA GLY A 201 18.23 -4.80 26.82
C GLY A 201 17.94 -5.09 28.29
N THR A 202 16.97 -4.40 28.92
CA THR A 202 16.62 -4.61 30.33
C THR A 202 15.80 -5.89 30.50
N GLU A 203 16.22 -6.81 31.39
CA GLU A 203 15.45 -8.02 31.68
C GLU A 203 14.00 -7.70 32.04
N TYR A 204 13.06 -8.42 31.42
CA TYR A 204 11.63 -8.21 31.61
C TYR A 204 10.96 -9.54 32.00
N ASP A 205 10.46 -9.61 33.23
CA ASP A 205 9.65 -10.74 33.68
C ASP A 205 8.21 -10.62 33.17
N ALA A 206 7.96 -11.25 32.02
CA ALA A 206 6.65 -11.24 31.39
C ALA A 206 5.57 -12.01 32.17
N LEU A 207 5.93 -12.99 33.01
CA LEU A 207 4.98 -13.78 33.81
C LEU A 207 4.58 -13.01 35.07
N GLY A 208 5.55 -12.44 35.78
CA GLY A 208 5.30 -11.56 36.93
C GLY A 208 4.48 -10.34 36.55
N ALA A 209 4.76 -9.73 35.39
CA ALA A 209 3.98 -8.60 34.89
C ALA A 209 2.51 -8.93 34.61
N ARG A 210 2.18 -10.20 34.33
CA ARG A 210 0.81 -10.69 34.16
C ARG A 210 0.20 -11.27 35.45
N GLY A 211 0.84 -11.09 36.61
CA GLY A 211 0.37 -11.65 37.87
C GLY A 211 0.32 -13.19 37.89
N GLY A 212 1.16 -13.85 37.08
CA GLY A 212 1.17 -15.31 36.93
C GLY A 212 0.16 -15.87 35.91
N GLU A 213 -0.61 -15.02 35.22
CA GLU A 213 -1.55 -15.47 34.19
C GLU A 213 -0.86 -15.79 32.85
N GLY A 214 -1.35 -16.82 32.16
CA GLY A 214 -0.91 -17.20 30.81
C GLY A 214 -1.46 -16.25 29.74
N MET A 215 -0.81 -16.21 28.57
CA MET A 215 -1.28 -15.43 27.42
C MET A 215 -2.48 -16.13 26.76
N GLY A 216 -3.58 -15.42 26.50
CA GLY A 216 -4.74 -15.97 25.81
C GLY A 216 -4.50 -16.13 24.29
N ALA A 217 -5.04 -17.20 23.68
CA ALA A 217 -5.07 -17.35 22.23
C ALA A 217 -6.41 -16.83 21.68
N GLY A 218 -6.39 -15.83 20.79
CA GLY A 218 -7.59 -15.21 20.21
C GLY A 218 -8.26 -16.08 19.13
N GLY A 219 -8.87 -17.20 19.52
CA GLY A 219 -9.64 -18.08 18.64
C GLY A 219 -10.98 -18.51 19.25
N ALA A 220 -11.82 -19.20 18.48
CA ALA A 220 -13.16 -19.64 18.92
C ALA A 220 -13.15 -20.54 20.18
N ASN A 221 -11.98 -21.08 20.55
CA ASN A 221 -11.75 -21.87 21.77
C ASN A 221 -10.93 -21.13 22.85
N ALA A 222 -10.82 -19.80 22.77
CA ALA A 222 -10.15 -19.01 23.80
C ALA A 222 -10.87 -19.20 25.15
N PRO A 223 -10.15 -19.45 26.25
CA PRO A 223 -10.77 -19.42 27.57
C PRO A 223 -11.33 -18.01 27.79
N LYS A 224 -12.64 -17.91 28.02
CA LYS A 224 -13.28 -16.63 28.35
C LYS A 224 -12.69 -16.13 29.67
N GLY A 225 -11.90 -15.08 29.60
CA GLY A 225 -11.36 -14.40 30.76
C GLY A 225 -12.51 -14.02 31.71
N ASN A 226 -12.47 -14.56 32.91
CA ASN A 226 -13.47 -14.32 33.93
C ASN A 226 -13.21 -12.92 34.52
N SER A 227 -13.79 -11.87 33.91
CA SER A 227 -13.72 -10.52 34.46
C SER A 227 -14.54 -10.47 35.76
N LEU A 228 -13.86 -10.72 36.89
CA LEU A 228 -14.40 -10.55 38.23
C LEU A 228 -14.17 -9.11 38.68
N MET A 229 -15.06 -8.21 38.26
CA MET A 229 -15.41 -7.04 39.07
C MET A 229 -16.60 -7.42 39.95
N GLY A 230 -16.37 -7.46 41.26
CA GLY A 230 -17.41 -7.48 42.29
C GLY A 230 -17.78 -8.86 42.83
N ARG A 231 -17.12 -9.29 43.91
CA ARG A 231 -17.72 -10.24 44.87
C ARG A 231 -17.61 -9.71 46.30
N LYS A 232 -18.77 -9.41 46.90
CA LYS A 232 -18.98 -9.39 48.35
C LYS A 232 -18.87 -10.83 48.88
N PRO A 233 -18.49 -11.03 50.16
CA PRO A 233 -18.34 -12.37 50.71
C PRO A 233 -19.73 -12.93 51.07
N VAL A 234 -20.01 -14.17 50.66
CA VAL A 234 -21.12 -14.95 51.21
C VAL A 234 -20.62 -16.36 51.50
N ALA A 235 -21.03 -16.83 52.68
CA ALA A 235 -20.61 -18.01 53.39
C ALA A 235 -20.90 -19.35 52.68
N ALA A 236 -20.21 -20.38 53.18
CA ALA A 236 -20.26 -21.78 52.77
C ALA A 236 -21.61 -22.46 53.04
N GLN A 237 -22.00 -23.43 52.18
CA GLN A 237 -22.57 -24.76 52.50
C GLN A 237 -22.86 -25.61 51.21
N PRO A 238 -23.12 -26.94 51.31
CA PRO A 238 -22.43 -28.01 50.54
C PRO A 238 -23.24 -28.61 49.35
N PRO A 239 -22.74 -29.64 48.61
CA PRO A 239 -23.25 -30.00 47.28
C PRO A 239 -24.37 -31.06 47.31
N SER A 240 -25.23 -31.05 46.29
CA SER A 240 -26.15 -32.17 46.01
C SER A 240 -26.03 -32.65 44.57
N LEU A 241 -26.03 -33.98 44.48
CA LEU A 241 -25.76 -34.87 43.35
C LEU A 241 -26.77 -34.81 42.19
N ALA A 242 -26.21 -34.96 40.99
CA ALA A 242 -26.61 -35.81 39.87
C ALA A 242 -28.10 -36.14 39.62
N LYS A 243 -28.52 -36.00 38.35
CA LYS A 243 -29.20 -37.08 37.61
C LYS A 243 -29.16 -36.90 36.09
N THR A 244 -29.09 -38.04 35.44
CA THR A 244 -28.76 -38.36 34.06
C THR A 244 -30.00 -38.60 33.18
N LYS A 245 -29.94 -38.12 31.92
CA LYS A 245 -30.47 -38.70 30.63
C LYS A 245 -31.99 -39.03 30.54
N PRO A 246 -32.57 -39.35 29.35
CA PRO A 246 -31.99 -39.48 28.01
C PRO A 246 -32.74 -38.79 26.85
N ILE A 247 -32.06 -38.89 25.72
CA ILE A 247 -32.39 -38.77 24.30
C ILE A 247 -33.78 -39.34 23.91
N GLY A 248 -34.53 -38.56 23.12
CA GLY A 248 -35.65 -39.02 22.29
C GLY A 248 -35.50 -38.48 20.88
N ARG A 249 -35.15 -39.36 19.94
CA ARG A 249 -34.96 -39.12 18.50
C ARG A 249 -36.29 -39.36 17.80
N ALA A 250 -36.83 -38.39 17.06
CA ALA A 250 -37.92 -38.62 16.12
C ALA A 250 -37.77 -37.73 14.89
N MET A 251 -37.65 -38.37 13.72
CA MET A 251 -37.60 -37.82 12.36
C MET A 251 -39.03 -37.70 11.78
N PRO A 252 -39.20 -37.05 10.61
CA PRO A 252 -40.29 -36.10 10.36
C PRO A 252 -41.48 -36.69 9.61
N LYS A 253 -42.66 -36.07 9.75
CA LYS A 253 -43.78 -36.24 8.81
C LYS A 253 -43.95 -34.98 7.97
N VAL A 254 -43.81 -35.18 6.67
CA VAL A 254 -44.02 -34.24 5.57
C VAL A 254 -45.51 -33.91 5.47
N ASN A 255 -45.83 -32.63 5.30
CA ASN A 255 -47.14 -32.18 4.81
C ASN A 255 -46.94 -31.16 3.66
N PRO A 256 -47.88 -31.12 2.70
CA PRO A 256 -47.61 -30.67 1.33
C PRO A 256 -47.72 -29.15 1.11
N ILE A 257 -47.14 -28.77 -0.02
CA ILE A 257 -46.88 -27.45 -0.57
C ILE A 257 -48.15 -26.60 -0.75
N ARG A 258 -48.10 -25.34 -0.30
CA ARG A 258 -49.00 -24.25 -0.71
C ARG A 258 -48.19 -23.25 -1.56
N PRO A 259 -48.68 -22.78 -2.72
CA PRO A 259 -47.89 -21.93 -3.60
C PRO A 259 -47.79 -20.50 -3.03
N THR A 260 -46.56 -20.03 -2.83
CA THR A 260 -46.27 -18.62 -2.52
C THR A 260 -45.85 -17.90 -3.78
N ALA A 261 -46.48 -16.74 -4.00
CA ALA A 261 -46.25 -15.81 -5.09
C ALA A 261 -44.76 -15.55 -5.38
N SER A 262 -44.45 -15.51 -6.67
CA SER A 262 -43.15 -15.12 -7.23
C SER A 262 -42.80 -13.68 -6.85
N LYS A 263 -41.68 -13.50 -6.15
CA LYS A 263 -40.95 -12.23 -6.12
C LYS A 263 -39.98 -12.20 -7.30
N PRO A 264 -39.84 -11.05 -8.00
CA PRO A 264 -38.93 -10.94 -9.13
C PRO A 264 -37.47 -10.99 -8.67
N LEU A 265 -36.64 -11.69 -9.45
CA LEU A 265 -35.20 -11.77 -9.29
C LEU A 265 -34.56 -10.40 -9.55
N GLN A 266 -34.08 -9.75 -8.50
CA GLN A 266 -33.24 -8.56 -8.61
C GLN A 266 -31.81 -8.98 -9.00
N ASN A 267 -31.42 -8.53 -10.19
CA ASN A 267 -30.09 -8.35 -10.77
C ASN A 267 -28.87 -8.67 -9.87
N ARG A 268 -28.21 -9.82 -10.12
CA ARG A 268 -26.92 -10.22 -9.49
C ARG A 268 -25.67 -9.68 -10.21
N MET A 269 -25.81 -8.88 -11.27
CA MET A 269 -24.67 -8.51 -12.14
C MET A 269 -23.76 -7.40 -11.59
N ALA A 270 -24.12 -6.72 -10.50
CA ALA A 270 -23.34 -5.59 -9.99
C ALA A 270 -22.06 -6.00 -9.22
N GLY A 271 -22.02 -7.21 -8.64
CA GLY A 271 -20.84 -7.71 -7.90
C GLY A 271 -19.76 -8.31 -8.80
N ASP A 272 -20.15 -8.81 -9.97
CA ASP A 272 -19.24 -9.50 -10.90
C ASP A 272 -18.37 -8.50 -11.67
N ASN A 273 -18.91 -7.32 -12.02
CA ASN A 273 -18.14 -6.25 -12.67
C ASN A 273 -16.95 -5.76 -11.82
N GLY A 274 -17.10 -5.68 -10.49
CA GLY A 274 -16.00 -5.30 -9.61
C GLY A 274 -14.90 -6.36 -9.54
N LYS A 275 -15.27 -7.64 -9.61
CA LYS A 275 -14.30 -8.75 -9.65
C LYS A 275 -13.60 -8.82 -11.01
N ILE A 276 -14.32 -8.56 -12.10
CA ILE A 276 -13.77 -8.48 -13.45
C ILE A 276 -12.77 -7.32 -13.54
N GLU A 277 -13.08 -6.16 -12.96
CA GLU A 277 -12.17 -5.01 -12.92
C GLU A 277 -10.92 -5.31 -12.06
N GLU A 278 -11.09 -5.94 -10.90
CA GLU A 278 -9.98 -6.37 -10.03
C GLU A 278 -9.06 -7.38 -10.73
N LEU A 279 -9.61 -8.41 -11.36
CA LEU A 279 -8.86 -9.42 -12.11
C LEU A 279 -8.19 -8.83 -13.36
N SER A 280 -8.86 -7.91 -14.05
CA SER A 280 -8.27 -7.19 -15.19
C SER A 280 -7.05 -6.36 -14.78
N ASN A 281 -7.12 -5.71 -13.62
CA ASN A 281 -6.00 -4.96 -13.04
C ASN A 281 -4.84 -5.88 -12.66
N GLN A 282 -5.10 -7.02 -12.01
CA GLN A 282 -4.05 -8.01 -11.69
C GLN A 282 -3.37 -8.57 -12.94
N ILE A 283 -4.13 -8.86 -14.00
CA ILE A 283 -3.57 -9.29 -15.28
C ILE A 283 -2.68 -8.20 -15.88
N SER A 284 -3.09 -6.93 -15.79
CA SER A 284 -2.28 -5.81 -16.29
C SER A 284 -0.96 -5.63 -15.51
N GLU A 285 -0.99 -5.82 -14.19
CA GLU A 285 0.17 -5.73 -13.30
C GLU A 285 1.16 -6.87 -13.55
N CYS A 286 0.66 -8.10 -13.66
CA CYS A 286 1.48 -9.26 -14.00
C CYS A 286 2.13 -9.08 -15.38
N LYS A 287 1.41 -8.56 -16.37
CA LYS A 287 1.98 -8.29 -17.70
C LYS A 287 3.13 -7.29 -17.66
N ILE A 288 2.98 -6.21 -16.90
CA ILE A 288 4.06 -5.22 -16.73
C ILE A 288 5.26 -5.82 -16.02
N THR A 289 5.01 -6.64 -14.99
CA THR A 289 6.07 -7.34 -14.26
C THR A 289 6.83 -8.29 -15.18
N ILE A 290 6.12 -9.06 -16.02
CA ILE A 290 6.72 -9.95 -17.02
C ILE A 290 7.54 -9.14 -18.03
N GLU A 291 7.00 -8.05 -18.58
CA GLU A 291 7.74 -7.21 -19.54
C GLU A 291 9.02 -6.62 -18.93
N GLY A 292 8.98 -6.24 -17.65
CA GLY A 292 10.16 -5.79 -16.90
C GLY A 292 11.19 -6.91 -16.73
N LEU A 293 10.75 -8.08 -16.27
CA LEU A 293 11.60 -9.26 -16.09
C LEU A 293 12.18 -9.77 -17.42
N GLU A 294 11.45 -9.67 -18.54
CA GLU A 294 11.93 -10.02 -19.87
C GLU A 294 13.05 -9.08 -20.32
N LYS A 295 12.92 -7.77 -20.08
CA LYS A 295 14.00 -6.81 -20.37
C LYS A 295 15.24 -7.09 -19.51
N GLU A 296 15.06 -7.45 -18.24
CA GLU A 296 16.17 -7.84 -17.37
C GLU A 296 16.82 -9.14 -17.85
N ARG A 297 16.01 -10.16 -18.17
CA ARG A 297 16.48 -11.42 -18.75
C ARG A 297 17.30 -11.16 -20.01
N ASP A 298 16.80 -10.36 -20.93
CA ASP A 298 17.46 -10.07 -22.20
C ASP A 298 18.75 -9.27 -21.98
N PHE A 299 18.76 -8.37 -21.00
CA PHE A 299 19.96 -7.61 -20.61
C PHE A 299 21.06 -8.53 -20.05
N TYR A 300 20.73 -9.43 -19.13
CA TYR A 300 21.70 -10.37 -18.56
C TYR A 300 22.13 -11.41 -19.59
N PHE A 301 21.20 -11.90 -20.42
CA PHE A 301 21.50 -12.81 -21.52
C PHE A 301 22.45 -12.18 -22.54
N GLY A 302 22.21 -10.93 -22.94
CA GLY A 302 23.10 -10.19 -23.83
C GLY A 302 24.53 -10.09 -23.30
N LYS A 303 24.69 -9.79 -22.01
CA LYS A 303 26.02 -9.76 -21.37
C LYS A 303 26.70 -11.13 -21.35
N LEU A 304 25.95 -12.19 -21.06
CA LEU A 304 26.49 -13.56 -21.09
C LEU A 304 26.89 -13.95 -22.51
N ARG A 305 26.12 -13.52 -23.53
CA ARG A 305 26.46 -13.73 -24.94
C ARG A 305 27.72 -12.97 -25.36
N ASP A 306 27.87 -11.72 -24.93
CA ASP A 306 29.10 -10.95 -25.19
C ASP A 306 30.32 -11.64 -24.57
N ILE A 307 30.20 -12.13 -23.32
CA ILE A 307 31.26 -12.91 -22.64
C ILE A 307 31.56 -14.21 -23.40
N GLU A 308 30.54 -14.92 -23.88
CA GLU A 308 30.69 -16.16 -24.64
C GLU A 308 31.47 -15.92 -25.94
N VAL A 309 31.13 -14.87 -26.70
CA VAL A 309 31.87 -14.48 -27.92
C VAL A 309 33.33 -14.17 -27.59
N MET A 310 33.59 -13.39 -26.53
CA MET A 310 34.96 -13.08 -26.10
C MET A 310 35.77 -14.33 -25.72
N CYS A 311 35.11 -15.34 -25.14
CA CYS A 311 35.74 -16.61 -24.79
C CYS A 311 36.02 -17.48 -26.02
N GLN A 312 35.14 -17.49 -27.01
CA GLN A 312 35.27 -18.27 -28.25
C GLN A 312 36.34 -17.69 -29.20
N GLU A 313 36.55 -16.38 -29.19
CA GLU A 313 37.56 -15.70 -30.03
C GLU A 313 38.99 -15.81 -29.47
N CYS A 314 39.18 -16.28 -28.23
CA CYS A 314 40.50 -16.53 -27.67
C CYS A 314 41.03 -17.89 -28.14
N GLU A 315 42.04 -17.90 -29.03
CA GLU A 315 42.68 -19.12 -29.56
C GLU A 315 43.59 -19.85 -28.55
N ASP A 316 43.81 -19.28 -27.36
CA ASP A 316 44.71 -19.85 -26.36
C ASP A 316 43.94 -20.70 -25.34
N GLY A 317 44.31 -21.98 -25.21
CA GLY A 317 43.74 -22.99 -24.31
C GLY A 317 43.92 -22.70 -22.81
N ASN A 318 43.51 -21.52 -22.37
CA ASN A 318 43.55 -21.07 -21.00
C ASN A 318 42.51 -21.85 -20.17
N PRO A 319 42.92 -22.60 -19.13
CA PRO A 319 42.02 -23.38 -18.30
C PRO A 319 40.90 -22.56 -17.63
N ILE A 320 41.07 -21.24 -17.53
CA ILE A 320 40.05 -20.33 -16.98
C ILE A 320 38.90 -20.13 -17.99
N ILE A 321 39.20 -20.04 -19.29
CA ILE A 321 38.17 -19.88 -20.34
C ILE A 321 37.27 -21.11 -20.36
N GLN A 322 37.84 -22.31 -20.26
CA GLN A 322 37.05 -23.55 -20.20
C GLN A 322 36.07 -23.55 -19.01
N LYS A 323 36.53 -23.14 -17.82
CA LYS A 323 35.67 -23.04 -16.64
C LYS A 323 34.53 -22.03 -16.80
N ILE A 324 34.76 -20.93 -17.54
CA ILE A 324 33.72 -19.95 -17.83
C ILE A 324 32.68 -20.55 -18.78
N LEU A 325 33.11 -21.24 -19.85
CA LEU A 325 32.22 -21.94 -20.77
C LEU A 325 31.40 -23.03 -20.07
N ASP A 326 32.01 -23.81 -19.18
CA ASP A 326 31.31 -24.85 -18.41
C ASP A 326 30.18 -24.25 -17.54
N VAL A 327 30.36 -23.05 -17.00
CA VAL A 327 29.33 -22.32 -16.25
C VAL A 327 28.23 -21.78 -17.17
N LEU A 328 28.60 -21.28 -18.36
CA LEU A 328 27.64 -20.73 -19.33
C LEU A 328 26.75 -21.81 -19.95
N TYR A 329 27.28 -23.02 -20.16
CA TYR A 329 26.56 -24.15 -20.73
C TYR A 329 25.98 -25.12 -19.71
N ALA A 330 26.15 -24.85 -18.41
CA ALA A 330 25.54 -25.65 -17.36
C ALA A 330 24.01 -25.60 -17.48
N THR A 331 23.36 -26.78 -17.54
CA THR A 331 21.90 -26.90 -17.52
C THR A 331 21.42 -27.38 -16.14
N GLU A 332 20.24 -26.93 -15.71
CA GLU A 332 19.55 -27.53 -14.56
C GLU A 332 19.01 -28.93 -14.93
N GLU A 333 18.98 -29.83 -13.95
CA GLU A 333 18.53 -31.22 -14.10
C GLU A 333 17.06 -31.27 -14.58
N GLY A 334 16.86 -31.47 -15.89
CA GLY A 334 15.54 -31.47 -16.54
C GLY A 334 15.39 -30.50 -17.72
N PHE A 335 16.39 -29.66 -18.02
CA PHE A 335 16.43 -28.81 -19.22
C PHE A 335 17.54 -29.32 -20.17
N ALA A 336 17.14 -29.83 -21.34
CA ALA A 336 18.08 -30.30 -22.35
C ALA A 336 18.57 -29.12 -23.23
N PRO A 337 19.86 -29.07 -23.61
CA PRO A 337 20.37 -28.13 -24.61
C PRO A 337 19.62 -28.30 -25.95
N PRO A 338 19.37 -27.22 -26.71
CA PRO A 338 18.62 -27.25 -27.97
C PRO A 338 19.15 -28.22 -29.04
N ASP A 339 20.43 -28.60 -28.96
CA ASP A 339 21.10 -29.44 -29.95
C ASP A 339 20.68 -30.92 -29.91
N GLU A 340 19.89 -31.35 -28.90
CA GLU A 340 19.38 -32.73 -28.82
C GLU A 340 18.01 -32.94 -29.51
N ILE A 341 17.39 -31.90 -30.09
CA ILE A 341 16.05 -32.01 -30.73
C ILE A 341 16.14 -32.27 -32.25
N GLU A 342 17.30 -32.16 -32.89
CA GLU A 342 17.47 -32.56 -34.30
C GLU A 342 17.87 -34.04 -34.43
N GLY A 343 16.86 -34.91 -34.41
CA GLY A 343 17.11 -36.34 -34.62
C GLY A 343 15.87 -37.22 -34.64
N GLY A 344 14.80 -36.80 -35.30
CA GLY A 344 13.56 -37.58 -35.36
C GLY A 344 12.64 -37.19 -36.51
N VAL A 345 13.16 -37.19 -37.74
CA VAL A 345 12.30 -37.38 -38.92
C VAL A 345 11.86 -38.85 -38.89
N GLY A 346 10.60 -39.07 -38.53
CA GLY A 346 9.87 -40.30 -38.78
C GLY A 346 8.54 -39.92 -39.39
N ASP A 347 8.45 -40.11 -40.70
CA ASP A 347 7.23 -40.08 -41.51
C ASP A 347 6.11 -40.97 -40.92
N GLU A 348 4.91 -40.85 -41.53
CA GLU A 348 3.77 -41.79 -41.48
C GLU A 348 2.79 -41.56 -40.28
N ASP A 349 1.48 -41.32 -40.42
CA ASP A 349 0.52 -41.71 -41.45
C ASP A 349 -0.74 -40.81 -41.52
N GLU A 350 -1.11 -40.45 -42.75
CA GLU A 350 -2.37 -40.83 -43.42
C GLU A 350 -3.58 -41.28 -42.55
N TYR A 351 -4.60 -40.43 -42.42
CA TYR A 351 -5.98 -40.57 -42.96
C TYR A 351 -6.97 -39.60 -42.31
#